data_AF-D0L2K3-F1
#
_entry.id   AF-D0L2K3-F1
#
_cell.length_a   1.000
_cell.length_b   1.000
_cell.length_c   1.000
_cell.angle_alpha   90.00
_cell.angle_beta   90.00
_cell.angle_gamma   90.00
#
_symmetry.space_group_name_H-M   'P 1'
#
loop_
_entity.id
_entity.type
_entity.pdbx_description
1 polymer ?
#
loop_
_entity_poly.entity_id
_entity_poly.type
_entity_poly.pdbx_seq_one_letter_code
_entity_poly.pdbx_strand_id
1 'polypeptide(L)'
;MTASTELPYGAADSIRAARPGGASTAPVRVQLGHPAGVTRLADYRHGDSMPTPLPRPNLSDREVEVLLAWLAAESKEEAAGVLFISASTVSTHLARIRAKYNAVGRPAPTKTHLFARALQDGYTSLDRW
;
A
#
# COMPACT_ATOMS: atom_id res chain seq x y z
N MET A 1 -33.60 6.02 -39.67
CA MET A 1 -32.36 5.51 -39.02
C MET A 1 -31.87 6.60 -38.08
N THR A 2 -31.52 6.18 -36.87
CA THR A 2 -31.59 6.92 -35.61
C THR A 2 -30.51 7.99 -35.43
N ALA A 3 -30.92 9.11 -34.85
CA ALA A 3 -30.06 10.18 -34.36
C ALA A 3 -29.14 9.67 -33.23
N SER A 4 -27.86 10.00 -33.31
CA SER A 4 -26.91 9.78 -32.21
C SER A 4 -26.86 11.03 -31.34
N THR A 5 -27.41 10.86 -30.15
CA THR A 5 -27.28 11.73 -28.98
C THR A 5 -25.91 11.54 -28.38
N GLU A 6 -25.13 12.61 -28.22
CA GLU A 6 -24.14 12.69 -27.14
C GLU A 6 -24.27 14.05 -26.45
N LEU A 7 -24.86 14.00 -25.25
CA LEU A 7 -24.80 15.05 -24.24
C LEU A 7 -23.54 14.81 -23.39
N PRO A 8 -22.76 15.84 -23.04
CA PRO A 8 -21.62 15.69 -22.15
C PRO A 8 -22.08 15.45 -20.70
N TYR A 9 -21.53 14.40 -20.13
CA TYR A 9 -21.64 13.98 -18.74
C TYR A 9 -21.21 15.11 -17.78
N GLY A 10 -22.12 15.49 -16.88
CA GLY A 10 -21.93 16.49 -15.83
C GLY A 10 -20.79 16.14 -14.86
N ALA A 11 -20.08 17.14 -14.35
CA ALA A 11 -20.47 17.94 -13.18
C ALA A 11 -20.20 17.22 -11.85
N ALA A 12 -19.09 17.59 -11.19
CA ALA A 12 -19.03 17.83 -9.74
C ALA A 12 -17.59 18.18 -9.35
N ASP A 13 -17.30 19.46 -9.12
CA ASP A 13 -16.53 19.78 -7.93
C ASP A 13 -16.91 21.17 -7.41
N SER A 14 -17.55 21.19 -6.25
CA SER A 14 -18.03 22.39 -5.59
C SER A 14 -16.90 22.99 -4.76
N ILE A 15 -16.31 24.07 -5.28
CA ILE A 15 -15.37 24.91 -4.53
C ILE A 15 -16.15 25.64 -3.43
N ARG A 16 -15.99 25.20 -2.18
CA ARG A 16 -16.53 25.90 -1.01
C ARG A 16 -15.53 26.92 -0.51
N ALA A 17 -15.84 28.19 -0.75
CA ALA A 17 -15.11 29.33 -0.21
C ALA A 17 -15.46 29.63 1.27
N ALA A 18 -14.40 30.01 1.98
CA ALA A 18 -14.26 30.92 3.14
C ALA A 18 -15.47 31.24 4.05
N ARG A 19 -15.25 31.05 5.36
CA ARG A 19 -15.86 31.87 6.42
C ARG A 19 -14.73 32.35 7.36
N PRO A 20 -14.56 33.66 7.59
CA PRO A 20 -13.65 34.16 8.61
C PRO A 20 -14.40 34.54 9.90
N GLY A 21 -13.68 34.46 11.03
CA GLY A 21 -13.78 35.42 12.14
C GLY A 21 -14.83 35.16 13.22
N GLY A 22 -14.37 34.66 14.36
CA GLY A 22 -15.12 34.63 15.62
C GLY A 22 -14.21 34.23 16.77
N ALA A 23 -13.45 35.19 17.29
CA ALA A 23 -12.50 35.01 18.38
C ALA A 23 -13.20 34.63 19.69
N SER A 24 -12.78 33.53 20.30
CA SER A 24 -13.10 33.20 21.70
C SER A 24 -11.79 33.17 22.49
N THR A 25 -11.54 34.24 23.25
CA THR A 25 -10.43 34.32 24.20
C THR A 25 -10.89 33.73 25.54
N ALA A 26 -10.49 32.51 25.83
CA ALA A 26 -10.56 31.92 27.17
C ALA A 26 -9.15 31.97 27.82
N PRO A 27 -9.03 32.24 29.12
CA PRO A 27 -7.74 32.28 29.80
C PRO A 27 -7.14 30.88 29.87
N VAL A 28 -5.96 30.70 29.26
CA VAL A 28 -5.15 29.50 29.39
C VAL A 28 -4.71 29.37 30.85
N ARG A 29 -5.32 28.44 31.58
CA ARG A 29 -4.85 28.00 32.89
C ARG A 29 -3.48 27.34 32.68
N VAL A 30 -2.41 28.01 33.12
CA VAL A 30 -1.07 27.43 33.16
C VAL A 30 -1.06 26.35 34.24
N GLN A 31 -1.26 25.10 33.83
CA GLN A 31 -1.04 23.95 34.68
C GLN A 31 0.48 23.71 34.75
N LEU A 32 1.08 24.08 35.89
CA LEU A 32 2.43 23.66 36.23
C LEU A 32 2.44 22.14 36.40
N GLY A 33 3.33 21.45 35.67
CA GLY A 33 3.73 20.07 35.95
C GLY A 33 3.54 19.12 34.78
N HIS A 34 4.54 19.04 33.91
CA HIS A 34 5.42 17.89 33.66
C HIS A 34 6.46 18.39 32.63
N PRO A 35 7.77 18.43 32.94
CA PRO A 35 8.75 18.80 31.94
C PRO A 35 8.68 17.80 30.79
N ALA A 36 8.66 18.33 29.56
CA ALA A 36 8.68 17.57 28.33
C ALA A 36 9.65 16.39 28.46
N GLY A 37 9.10 15.18 28.36
CA GLY A 37 9.84 13.94 28.47
C GLY A 37 10.92 13.87 27.40
N VAL A 38 12.14 14.22 27.78
CA VAL A 38 13.34 13.84 27.04
C VAL A 38 13.38 12.32 27.18
N THR A 39 13.04 11.59 26.12
CA THR A 39 13.19 10.13 26.05
C THR A 39 14.59 9.81 26.52
N ARG A 40 14.74 9.09 27.65
CA ARG A 40 16.07 8.77 28.14
C ARG A 40 16.68 7.80 27.14
N LEU A 41 17.97 7.97 26.83
CA LEU A 41 18.71 7.00 26.00
C LEU A 41 18.67 5.57 26.60
N ALA A 42 18.39 5.45 27.90
CA ALA A 42 18.16 4.18 28.59
C ALA A 42 16.83 3.50 28.22
N ASP A 43 15.83 4.26 27.75
CA ASP A 43 14.53 3.72 27.30
C ASP A 43 14.67 2.98 25.95
N TYR A 44 15.72 3.29 25.17
CA TYR A 44 16.14 2.47 24.02
C TYR A 44 16.78 1.14 24.46
N ARG A 45 17.23 1.01 25.72
CA ARG A 45 18.00 -0.14 26.22
C ARG A 45 17.12 -1.24 26.84
N HIS A 46 15.79 -1.10 26.81
CA HIS A 46 14.85 -2.22 26.98
C HIS A 46 14.36 -2.64 25.58
N GLY A 47 14.76 -3.76 25.01
CA GLY A 47 14.83 -5.07 25.65
C GLY A 47 13.44 -5.68 25.85
N ASP A 48 12.48 -5.44 24.95
CA ASP A 48 11.31 -6.33 24.75
C ASP A 48 10.48 -6.02 23.49
N SER A 49 10.74 -4.93 22.76
CA SER A 49 10.13 -4.72 21.43
C SER A 49 10.83 -5.55 20.37
N MET A 50 10.85 -6.87 20.52
CA MET A 50 11.09 -7.73 19.36
C MET A 50 9.98 -7.40 18.36
N PRO A 51 10.29 -6.95 17.13
CA PRO A 51 9.25 -6.72 16.15
C PRO A 51 8.48 -8.03 15.99
N THR A 52 7.22 -8.05 16.44
CA THR A 52 6.33 -9.19 16.24
C THR A 52 6.38 -9.55 14.75
N PRO A 53 6.74 -10.79 14.38
CA PRO A 53 6.85 -11.17 12.99
C PRO A 53 5.58 -10.78 12.25
N LEU A 54 5.71 -9.88 11.26
CA LEU A 54 4.56 -9.46 10.49
C LEU A 54 3.92 -10.70 9.86
N PRO A 55 2.60 -10.89 9.98
CA PRO A 55 1.93 -12.06 9.46
C PRO A 55 2.20 -12.17 7.95
N ARG A 56 2.80 -13.29 7.57
CA ARG A 56 3.18 -13.59 6.18
C ARG A 56 2.00 -14.25 5.47
N PRO A 57 1.61 -13.79 4.27
CA PRO A 57 0.62 -14.48 3.48
C PRO A 57 1.21 -15.78 2.94
N ASN A 58 0.40 -16.84 2.96
CA ASN A 58 0.75 -18.11 2.33
C ASN A 58 0.47 -18.02 0.81
N LEU A 59 1.47 -17.59 0.05
CA LEU A 59 1.42 -17.60 -1.41
C LEU A 59 1.74 -19.02 -1.90
N SER A 60 1.03 -19.49 -2.93
CA SER A 60 1.41 -20.76 -3.57
C SER A 60 2.64 -20.57 -4.46
N ASP A 61 3.34 -21.67 -4.77
CA ASP A 61 4.52 -21.62 -5.65
C ASP A 61 4.20 -20.93 -6.98
N ARG A 62 3.04 -21.25 -7.59
CA ARG A 62 2.60 -20.62 -8.83
C ARG A 62 2.32 -19.13 -8.68
N GLU A 63 1.81 -18.67 -7.53
CA GLU A 63 1.62 -17.25 -7.28
C GLU A 63 2.95 -16.53 -7.11
N VAL A 64 3.93 -17.16 -6.46
CA VAL A 64 5.29 -16.61 -6.32
C VAL A 64 5.97 -16.51 -7.69
N GLU A 65 5.89 -17.54 -8.52
CA GLU A 65 6.40 -17.51 -9.90
C GLU A 65 5.81 -16.34 -10.70
N VAL A 66 4.48 -16.20 -10.67
CA VAL A 66 3.80 -15.12 -11.40
C VAL A 66 4.17 -13.75 -10.84
N LEU A 67 4.30 -13.62 -9.52
CA LEU A 67 4.74 -12.39 -8.88
C LEU A 67 6.13 -11.99 -9.34
N LEU A 68 7.09 -12.91 -9.31
CA LEU A 68 8.48 -12.64 -9.67
C LEU A 68 8.64 -12.31 -11.16
N ALA A 69 7.97 -13.05 -12.04
CA ALA A 69 7.96 -12.75 -13.46
C ALA A 69 7.32 -11.39 -13.76
N TRP A 70 6.23 -11.04 -13.07
CA TRP A 70 5.62 -9.71 -13.22
C TRP A 70 6.53 -8.60 -12.67
N LEU A 71 7.26 -8.83 -11.59
CA LEU A 71 8.21 -7.86 -11.09
C LEU A 71 9.32 -7.56 -12.11
N ALA A 72 9.77 -8.57 -12.88
CA ALA A 72 10.81 -8.51 -13.91
C ALA A 72 10.40 -7.87 -15.24
N ALA A 73 9.10 -7.86 -15.54
CA ALA A 73 8.58 -7.35 -16.79
C ALA A 73 8.04 -5.93 -16.68
N GLU A 74 8.10 -5.13 -17.73
CA GLU A 74 7.51 -3.79 -17.76
C GLU A 74 5.99 -3.86 -18.01
N SER A 75 5.53 -4.91 -18.69
CA SER A 75 4.12 -5.14 -19.02
C SER A 75 3.60 -6.53 -18.61
N LYS A 76 2.28 -6.68 -18.51
CA LYS A 76 1.66 -7.97 -18.18
C LYS A 76 1.81 -8.97 -19.32
N GLU A 77 1.86 -8.46 -20.54
CA GLU A 77 2.04 -9.20 -21.79
C GLU A 77 3.43 -9.84 -21.82
N GLU A 78 4.46 -9.08 -21.44
CA GLU A 78 5.83 -9.59 -21.32
C GLU A 78 5.94 -10.66 -20.22
N ALA A 79 5.38 -10.42 -19.03
CA ALA A 79 5.34 -11.42 -17.96
C ALA A 79 4.60 -12.70 -18.40
N ALA A 80 3.50 -12.55 -19.13
CA ALA A 80 2.72 -13.65 -19.67
C ALA A 80 3.52 -14.46 -20.70
N GLY A 81 4.30 -13.79 -21.55
CA GLY A 81 5.22 -14.42 -22.50
C GLY A 81 6.28 -15.29 -21.82
N VAL A 82 6.88 -14.81 -20.74
CA VAL A 82 7.87 -15.57 -19.95
C VAL A 82 7.27 -16.83 -19.32
N LEU A 83 6.02 -16.75 -18.85
CA LEU A 83 5.34 -17.85 -18.15
C LEU A 83 4.49 -18.75 -19.06
N PHE A 84 4.45 -18.49 -20.36
CA PHE A 84 3.61 -19.17 -21.35
C PHE A 84 2.11 -19.22 -20.96
N ILE A 85 1.59 -18.11 -20.45
CA ILE A 85 0.17 -17.93 -20.10
C ILE A 85 -0.39 -16.67 -20.76
N SER A 86 -1.66 -16.35 -20.50
CA SER A 86 -2.26 -15.09 -20.98
C SER A 86 -2.10 -13.94 -19.98
N ALA A 87 -2.11 -12.69 -20.48
CA ALA A 87 -2.08 -11.49 -19.63
C ALA A 87 -3.30 -11.36 -18.70
N SER A 88 -4.46 -11.92 -19.08
CA SER A 88 -5.64 -12.00 -18.22
C SER A 88 -5.44 -13.00 -17.07
N THR A 89 -4.75 -14.12 -17.32
CA THR A 89 -4.33 -15.06 -16.28
C THR A 89 -3.36 -14.41 -15.30
N VAL A 90 -2.35 -13.67 -15.79
CA VAL A 90 -1.43 -12.88 -14.92
C VAL A 90 -2.24 -11.92 -14.04
N SER A 91 -3.14 -11.14 -14.63
CA SER A 91 -3.99 -10.21 -13.88
C SER A 91 -4.81 -10.90 -12.78
N THR A 92 -5.32 -12.09 -13.07
CA THR A 92 -6.09 -12.91 -12.11
C THR A 92 -5.22 -13.38 -10.95
N HIS A 93 -4.00 -13.85 -11.22
CA HIS A 93 -3.04 -14.20 -10.17
C HIS A 93 -2.66 -12.99 -9.31
N LEU A 94 -2.40 -11.83 -9.92
CA LEU A 94 -2.09 -10.60 -9.17
C LEU A 94 -3.24 -10.15 -8.26
N ALA A 95 -4.49 -10.28 -8.72
CA ALA A 95 -5.65 -9.99 -7.88
C ALA A 95 -5.72 -10.92 -6.66
N ARG A 96 -5.47 -12.23 -6.84
CA ARG A 96 -5.42 -13.20 -5.74
C ARG A 96 -4.28 -12.92 -4.76
N ILE A 97 -3.09 -12.62 -5.27
CA ILE A 97 -1.93 -12.24 -4.44
C ILE A 97 -2.26 -11.01 -3.59
N ARG A 98 -2.82 -9.96 -4.20
CA ARG A 98 -3.25 -8.75 -3.48
C ARG A 98 -4.31 -9.05 -2.42
N ALA A 99 -5.27 -9.92 -2.72
CA ALA A 99 -6.27 -10.34 -1.74
C ALA A 99 -5.63 -11.08 -0.55
N LYS A 100 -4.64 -11.95 -0.78
CA LYS A 100 -3.90 -12.63 0.30
C LYS A 100 -3.12 -11.64 1.17
N TYR A 101 -2.45 -10.66 0.55
CA TYR A 101 -1.77 -9.59 1.27
C TYR A 101 -2.72 -8.70 2.08
N ASN A 102 -3.90 -8.38 1.52
CA ASN A 102 -4.95 -7.65 2.23
C ASN A 102 -5.49 -8.45 3.42
N ALA A 103 -5.68 -9.76 3.27
CA ALA A 103 -6.20 -10.63 4.33
C ALA A 103 -5.30 -10.69 5.57
N VAL A 104 -3.98 -10.56 5.40
CA VAL A 104 -3.01 -10.47 6.51
C VAL A 104 -2.78 -9.04 7.00
N GLY A 105 -3.58 -8.06 6.53
CA GLY A 105 -3.47 -6.65 6.94
C GLY A 105 -2.29 -5.90 6.32
N ARG A 106 -1.68 -6.42 5.25
CA ARG A 106 -0.52 -5.83 4.57
C ARG A 106 -0.84 -5.48 3.11
N PRO A 107 -1.67 -4.46 2.85
CA PRO A 107 -2.10 -4.15 1.49
C PRO A 107 -0.93 -3.80 0.57
N ALA A 108 -1.03 -4.24 -0.69
CA ALA A 108 -0.03 -4.01 -1.73
C ALA A 108 -0.68 -3.62 -3.08
N PRO A 109 -1.21 -2.40 -3.22
CA PRO A 109 -1.99 -2.00 -4.39
C PRO A 109 -1.13 -1.77 -5.64
N THR A 110 0.14 -1.38 -5.48
CA THR A 110 1.04 -1.06 -6.61
C THR A 110 2.10 -2.15 -6.82
N LYS A 111 2.74 -2.15 -8.00
CA LYS A 111 3.87 -3.04 -8.31
C LYS A 111 5.01 -2.87 -7.29
N THR A 112 5.35 -1.64 -6.95
CA THR A 112 6.36 -1.31 -5.93
C THR A 112 6.00 -1.82 -4.55
N HIS A 113 4.74 -1.72 -4.14
CA HIS A 113 4.32 -2.30 -2.86
C HIS A 113 4.46 -3.82 -2.87
N LEU A 114 4.06 -4.50 -3.96
CA LEU A 114 4.25 -5.94 -4.10
C LEU A 114 5.73 -6.33 -4.06
N PHE A 115 6.61 -5.54 -4.68
CA PHE A 115 8.06 -5.73 -4.60
C PHE A 115 8.58 -5.63 -3.16
N ALA A 116 8.23 -4.55 -2.46
CA ALA A 116 8.64 -4.35 -1.06
C ALA A 116 8.15 -5.48 -0.15
N ARG A 117 6.93 -5.98 -0.38
CA ARG A 117 6.39 -7.13 0.36
C ARG A 117 7.11 -8.43 0.01
N ALA A 118 7.41 -8.66 -1.26
CA ALA A 118 8.17 -9.83 -1.70
C ALA A 118 9.58 -9.88 -1.07
N LEU A 119 10.23 -8.72 -0.95
CA LEU A 119 11.51 -8.58 -0.27
C LEU A 119 11.40 -8.85 1.23
N GLN A 120 10.40 -8.28 1.90
CA GLN A 120 10.15 -8.50 3.33
C GLN A 120 9.83 -9.96 3.67
N ASP A 121 9.14 -10.65 2.77
CA ASP A 121 8.67 -12.02 2.97
C ASP A 121 9.72 -13.05 2.52
N GLY A 122 10.79 -12.61 1.83
CA GLY A 122 11.90 -13.45 1.39
C GLY A 122 11.67 -14.17 0.05
N TYR A 123 10.67 -13.75 -0.72
CA TYR A 123 10.43 -14.30 -2.06
C TYR A 123 11.44 -13.79 -3.10
N THR A 124 12.09 -12.66 -2.82
CA THR A 124 13.14 -12.08 -3.67
C THR A 124 14.15 -11.31 -2.83
N SER A 125 15.30 -11.01 -3.43
CA SER A 125 16.41 -10.26 -2.83
C SER A 125 16.92 -9.21 -3.81
N LEU A 126 17.50 -8.12 -3.31
CA LEU A 126 17.92 -6.99 -4.16
C LEU A 126 19.05 -7.33 -5.14
N ASP A 127 19.88 -8.32 -4.82
CA ASP A 127 20.98 -8.78 -5.69
C ASP A 127 20.51 -9.43 -7.00
N ARG A 128 19.22 -9.78 -7.09
CA ARG A 128 18.62 -10.44 -8.25
C ARG A 128 18.15 -9.46 -9.35
N TRP A 129 18.14 -8.16 -9.09
CA TRP A 129 17.52 -7.11 -9.91
C TRP A 129 18.53 -6.08 -10.37
#